data_AF-A0A4U0H1J8-F1
#
_entry.id   AF-A0A4U0H1J8-F1
#
_cell.length_a   1.000
_cell.length_b   1.000
_cell.length_c   1.000
_cell.angle_alpha   90.00
_cell.angle_beta   90.00
_cell.angle_gamma   90.00
#
_symmetry.space_group_name_H-M   'P 1'
#
loop_
_entity.id
_entity.type
_entity.pdbx_description
1 polymer ?
#
loop_
_entity_poly.entity_id
_entity_poly.type
_entity_poly.pdbx_seq_one_letter_code
_entity_poly.pdbx_strand_id
1 'polypeptide(L)'
;MKNRIFVVFICLLFSSCINSWREKIDENKRVSNWQKELDTGMHEKLANAINIGDCDAYRLASEHRFAEENWEEFFYYAYFMAKKHNCSYAHFDIYIIMTAEATIDGAELSLDENLKKDAIYHLLQAYYLNKELASEEIKEVFKNKNVPTLEEYKKIVDNGTKKNK
;
A
#
# COMPACT_ATOMS: atom_id res chain seq x y z
N MET A 1 14.52 37.59 -51.92
CA MET A 1 13.18 37.10 -51.49
C MET A 1 13.19 35.64 -51.01
N LYS A 2 13.92 34.70 -51.63
CA LYS A 2 14.00 33.29 -51.20
C LYS A 2 14.43 33.07 -49.73
N ASN A 3 15.40 33.85 -49.23
CA ASN A 3 15.86 33.72 -47.82
C ASN A 3 14.84 34.22 -46.78
N ARG A 4 13.86 35.07 -47.14
CA ARG A 4 12.83 35.56 -46.19
C ARG A 4 11.68 34.56 -46.00
N ILE A 5 11.37 33.77 -47.02
CA ILE A 5 10.34 32.71 -46.96
C ILE A 5 10.81 31.55 -46.09
N PHE A 6 12.11 31.22 -46.15
CA PHE A 6 12.70 30.13 -45.37
C PHE A 6 12.69 30.42 -43.85
N VAL A 7 12.91 31.68 -43.45
CA VAL A 7 12.85 32.10 -42.04
C VAL A 7 11.44 32.00 -41.47
N VAL A 8 10.41 32.35 -42.24
CA VAL A 8 9.00 32.25 -41.80
C VAL A 8 8.59 30.79 -41.60
N PHE A 9 9.00 29.88 -42.48
CA PHE A 9 8.75 28.45 -42.33
C PHE A 9 9.43 27.85 -41.09
N ILE A 10 10.66 28.29 -40.78
CA ILE A 10 11.39 27.87 -39.58
C ILE A 10 10.69 28.36 -38.30
N CYS A 11 10.23 29.61 -38.26
CA CYS A 11 9.51 30.17 -37.10
C CYS A 11 8.18 29.46 -36.82
N LEU A 12 7.44 29.02 -37.85
CA LEU A 12 6.20 28.26 -37.69
C LEU A 12 6.44 26.86 -37.10
N LEU A 13 7.53 26.20 -37.50
CA LEU A 13 7.92 24.90 -36.93
C LEU A 13 8.36 25.02 -35.46
N PHE A 14 9.09 26.09 -35.10
CA PHE A 14 9.47 26.33 -33.70
C PHE A 14 8.28 26.70 -32.80
N SER A 15 7.28 27.41 -33.33
CA SER A 15 6.07 27.78 -32.59
C SER A 15 5.23 26.55 -32.21
N SER A 16 5.14 25.55 -33.10
CA SER A 16 4.39 24.32 -32.84
C SER A 16 5.08 23.41 -31.80
N CYS A 17 6.41 23.39 -31.78
CA CYS A 17 7.15 22.71 -30.70
C CYS A 17 6.90 23.40 -29.36
N ILE A 18 7.06 24.73 -29.28
CA ILE A 18 6.90 25.46 -28.00
C ILE A 18 5.52 25.22 -27.36
N ASN A 19 4.47 25.11 -28.16
CA ASN A 19 3.12 24.84 -27.67
C ASN A 19 2.97 23.41 -27.10
N SER A 20 3.56 22.39 -27.73
CA SER A 20 3.49 21.01 -27.22
C SER A 20 4.33 20.80 -25.95
N TRP A 21 5.46 21.49 -25.82
CA TRP A 21 6.25 21.50 -24.57
C TRP A 21 5.48 22.21 -23.44
N ARG A 22 4.77 23.30 -23.76
CA ARG A 22 3.98 24.06 -22.78
C ARG A 22 2.78 23.24 -22.29
N GLU A 23 2.08 22.52 -23.16
CA GLU A 23 1.00 21.60 -22.77
C GLU A 23 1.48 20.49 -21.83
N LYS A 24 2.60 19.83 -22.14
CA LYS A 24 3.19 18.81 -21.25
C LYS A 24 3.58 19.35 -19.87
N ILE A 25 4.13 20.56 -19.81
CA ILE A 25 4.50 21.19 -18.54
C ILE A 25 3.26 21.52 -17.70
N ASP A 26 2.18 21.99 -18.34
CA ASP A 26 0.95 22.35 -17.64
C ASP A 26 0.18 21.11 -17.15
N GLU A 27 0.21 20.02 -17.92
CA GLU A 27 -0.32 18.72 -17.52
C GLU A 27 0.46 18.12 -16.34
N ASN A 28 1.79 18.11 -16.40
CA ASN A 28 2.63 17.64 -15.29
C ASN A 28 2.41 18.47 -14.02
N LYS A 29 2.24 19.79 -14.15
CA LYS A 29 1.97 20.67 -13.01
C LYS A 29 0.57 20.46 -12.42
N ARG A 30 -0.42 20.15 -13.26
CA ARG A 30 -1.75 19.74 -12.80
C ARG A 30 -1.64 18.43 -12.03
N VAL A 31 -1.09 17.38 -12.63
CA VAL A 31 -0.91 16.07 -11.97
C VAL A 31 -0.18 16.22 -10.63
N SER A 32 0.91 17.01 -10.57
CA SER A 32 1.62 17.24 -9.31
C SER A 32 0.80 17.97 -8.25
N ASN A 33 -0.04 18.93 -8.65
CA ASN A 33 -0.92 19.64 -7.72
C ASN A 33 -2.06 18.74 -7.23
N TRP A 34 -2.62 17.91 -8.10
CA TRP A 34 -3.64 16.92 -7.73
C TRP A 34 -3.09 15.90 -6.73
N GLN A 35 -1.87 15.37 -6.98
CA GLN A 35 -1.18 14.49 -6.03
C GLN A 35 -0.98 15.18 -4.68
N LYS A 36 -0.49 16.41 -4.69
CA LYS A 36 -0.21 17.18 -3.47
C LYS A 36 -1.47 17.50 -2.64
N GLU A 37 -2.58 17.83 -3.29
CA GLU A 37 -3.86 18.06 -2.60
C GLU A 37 -4.42 16.76 -2.00
N LEU A 38 -4.25 15.64 -2.71
CA LEU A 38 -4.58 14.30 -2.21
C LEU A 38 -3.75 13.98 -0.97
N ASP A 39 -2.44 14.18 -1.02
CA ASP A 39 -1.50 13.91 0.07
C ASP A 39 -1.84 14.71 1.33
N THR A 40 -2.05 16.02 1.16
CA THR A 40 -2.28 16.92 2.29
C THR A 40 -3.57 16.56 3.04
N GLY A 41 -4.65 16.23 2.31
CA GLY A 41 -5.91 15.81 2.91
C GLY A 41 -5.89 14.37 3.43
N MET A 42 -5.08 13.49 2.85
CA MET A 42 -4.93 12.09 3.27
C MET A 42 -4.20 11.97 4.60
N HIS A 43 -3.12 12.72 4.82
CA HIS A 43 -2.40 12.70 6.10
C HIS A 43 -3.28 13.12 7.28
N GLU A 44 -4.13 14.14 7.10
CA GLU A 44 -5.08 14.57 8.13
C GLU A 44 -6.16 13.50 8.40
N LYS A 45 -6.72 12.90 7.33
CA LYS A 45 -7.70 11.81 7.47
C LYS A 45 -7.10 10.59 8.16
N LEU A 46 -5.87 10.21 7.81
CA LEU A 46 -5.17 9.09 8.42
C LEU A 46 -4.84 9.38 9.89
N ALA A 47 -4.36 10.58 10.20
CA ALA A 47 -4.11 10.99 11.58
C ALA A 47 -5.39 10.96 12.42
N ASN A 48 -6.51 11.44 11.88
CA ASN A 48 -7.80 11.36 12.54
C ASN A 48 -8.23 9.89 12.74
N ALA A 49 -8.15 9.07 11.68
CA ALA A 49 -8.46 7.65 11.73
C ALA A 49 -7.68 6.92 12.83
N ILE A 50 -6.38 7.19 12.96
CA ILE A 50 -5.51 6.63 13.99
C ILE A 50 -5.93 7.09 15.40
N ASN A 51 -6.33 8.35 15.54
CA ASN A 51 -6.72 8.89 16.84
C ASN A 51 -8.06 8.34 17.32
N ILE A 52 -9.07 8.27 16.46
CA ILE A 52 -10.45 7.89 16.83
C ILE A 52 -10.81 6.45 16.49
N GLY A 53 -9.97 5.72 15.75
CA GLY A 53 -10.22 4.35 15.32
C GLY A 53 -11.13 4.22 14.10
N ASP A 54 -11.15 5.21 13.21
CA ASP A 54 -11.97 5.18 12.00
C ASP A 54 -11.35 4.26 10.94
N CYS A 55 -11.81 3.02 10.91
CA CYS A 55 -11.34 2.00 9.97
C CYS A 55 -11.67 2.29 8.50
N ASP A 56 -12.78 2.97 8.22
CA ASP A 56 -13.17 3.28 6.85
C ASP A 56 -12.32 4.42 6.29
N ALA A 57 -12.05 5.46 7.10
CA ALA A 57 -11.12 6.51 6.75
C ALA A 57 -9.69 5.97 6.57
N TYR A 58 -9.26 5.04 7.43
CA TYR A 58 -7.98 4.34 7.27
C TYR A 58 -7.93 3.57 5.94
N ARG A 59 -8.96 2.79 5.61
CA ARG A 59 -9.02 2.01 4.35
C ARG A 59 -8.89 2.93 3.13
N LEU A 60 -9.62 4.03 3.11
CA LEU A 60 -9.54 4.98 1.99
C LEU A 60 -8.12 5.56 1.84
N ALA A 61 -7.45 5.83 2.96
CA ALA A 61 -6.06 6.27 2.94
C ALA A 61 -5.09 5.15 2.51
N SER A 62 -5.31 3.90 2.92
CA SER A 62 -4.45 2.77 2.55
C SER A 62 -4.51 2.45 1.06
N GLU A 63 -5.70 2.47 0.46
CA GLU A 63 -5.91 2.27 -0.98
C GLU A 63 -5.10 3.27 -1.83
N HIS A 64 -4.92 4.49 -1.32
CA HIS A 64 -4.14 5.53 -2.01
C HIS A 64 -2.64 5.33 -1.82
N ARG A 65 -2.20 4.97 -0.60
CA ARG A 65 -0.79 4.81 -0.26
C ARG A 65 -0.10 3.62 -0.90
N PHE A 66 -0.80 2.50 -1.09
CA PHE A 66 -0.24 1.37 -1.84
C PHE A 66 0.10 1.72 -3.29
N ALA A 67 -0.52 2.77 -3.85
CA ALA A 67 -0.22 3.24 -5.20
C ALA A 67 1.02 4.15 -5.29
N GLU A 68 1.54 4.64 -4.16
CA GLU A 68 2.66 5.60 -4.10
C GLU A 68 4.00 4.97 -3.70
N GLU A 69 4.05 3.64 -3.53
CA GLU A 69 5.25 2.86 -3.17
C GLU A 69 5.97 3.31 -1.87
N ASN A 70 5.30 4.07 -0.99
CA ASN A 70 5.82 4.44 0.33
C ASN A 70 5.21 3.55 1.43
N TRP A 71 5.54 2.26 1.37
CA TRP A 71 4.93 1.20 2.17
C TRP A 71 5.54 1.08 3.57
N GLU A 72 6.77 1.57 3.80
CA GLU A 72 7.46 1.48 5.08
C GLU A 72 6.80 2.34 6.17
N GLU A 73 6.49 3.60 5.84
CA GLU A 73 5.76 4.49 6.76
C GLU A 73 4.35 3.93 7.01
N PHE A 74 3.74 3.37 5.96
CA PHE A 74 2.39 2.86 6.03
C PHE A 74 2.25 1.63 6.91
N PHE A 75 3.28 0.78 6.97
CA PHE A 75 3.33 -0.35 7.90
C PHE A 75 3.14 0.09 9.36
N TYR A 76 3.73 1.22 9.76
CA TYR A 76 3.60 1.74 11.12
C TYR A 76 2.16 2.15 11.45
N TYR A 77 1.48 2.82 10.51
CA TYR A 77 0.07 3.20 10.65
C TYR A 77 -0.85 1.98 10.70
N ALA A 78 -0.62 1.00 9.81
CA ALA A 78 -1.34 -0.26 9.80
C ALA A 78 -1.18 -0.99 11.15
N TYR A 79 0.04 -1.06 11.67
CA TYR A 79 0.32 -1.68 12.96
C TYR A 79 -0.46 -1.00 14.10
N PHE A 80 -0.48 0.33 14.17
CA PHE A 80 -1.23 1.06 15.17
C PHE A 80 -2.74 0.80 15.08
N MET A 81 -3.31 0.88 13.88
CA MET A 81 -4.75 0.64 13.67
C MET A 81 -5.15 -0.80 14.00
N ALA A 82 -4.32 -1.78 13.62
CA ALA A 82 -4.54 -3.18 13.96
C ALA A 82 -4.47 -3.42 15.48
N LYS A 83 -3.43 -2.91 16.16
CA LYS A 83 -3.23 -3.20 17.59
C LYS A 83 -4.13 -2.40 18.52
N LYS A 84 -4.40 -1.13 18.21
CA LYS A 84 -5.18 -0.23 19.09
C LYS A 84 -6.68 -0.35 18.86
N HIS A 85 -7.09 -0.53 17.61
CA HIS A 85 -8.49 -0.46 17.20
C HIS A 85 -9.02 -1.77 16.61
N ASN A 86 -8.16 -2.80 16.50
CA ASN A 86 -8.52 -4.11 15.93
C ASN A 86 -9.14 -3.97 14.53
N CYS A 87 -8.54 -3.11 13.70
CA CYS A 87 -9.05 -2.77 12.39
C CYS A 87 -8.78 -3.89 11.38
N SER A 88 -9.82 -4.39 10.69
CA SER A 88 -9.67 -5.50 9.74
C SER A 88 -8.79 -5.15 8.54
N TYR A 89 -8.97 -3.96 7.96
CA TYR A 89 -8.16 -3.48 6.84
C TYR A 89 -6.69 -3.35 7.22
N ALA A 90 -6.41 -2.80 8.40
CA ALA A 90 -5.03 -2.67 8.87
C ALA A 90 -4.37 -4.03 9.16
N HIS A 91 -5.13 -4.99 9.70
CA HIS A 91 -4.64 -6.37 9.83
C HIS A 91 -4.31 -6.98 8.46
N PHE A 92 -5.13 -6.73 7.45
CA PHE A 92 -4.90 -7.23 6.10
C PHE A 92 -3.68 -6.56 5.44
N ASP A 93 -3.56 -5.24 5.54
CA ASP A 93 -2.43 -4.48 4.99
C ASP A 93 -1.09 -4.95 5.59
N ILE A 94 -1.05 -5.25 6.89
CA ILE A 94 0.14 -5.83 7.53
C ILE A 94 0.51 -7.16 6.89
N TYR A 95 -0.47 -8.05 6.66
CA TYR A 95 -0.21 -9.32 5.98
C TYR A 95 0.37 -9.07 4.58
N ILE A 96 -0.27 -8.23 3.77
CA ILE A 96 0.18 -7.91 2.40
C ILE A 96 1.61 -7.37 2.42
N ILE A 97 1.89 -6.36 3.24
CA ILE A 97 3.22 -5.73 3.33
C ILE A 97 4.27 -6.75 3.77
N MET A 98 3.97 -7.59 4.77
CA MET A 98 4.92 -8.60 5.25
C MET A 98 5.21 -9.67 4.20
N THR A 99 4.22 -10.04 3.38
CA THR A 99 4.39 -11.06 2.33
C THR A 99 4.95 -10.53 1.01
N ALA A 100 5.05 -9.21 0.85
CA ALA A 100 5.68 -8.61 -0.31
C ALA A 100 7.19 -8.89 -0.31
N GLU A 101 7.70 -9.39 -1.43
CA GLU A 101 9.15 -9.46 -1.64
C GLU A 101 9.66 -8.02 -1.86
N ALA A 102 10.57 -7.57 -0.99
CA ALA A 102 11.10 -6.23 -1.05
C ALA A 102 12.59 -6.18 -0.77
N THR A 103 13.27 -5.23 -1.42
CA THR A 103 14.66 -4.90 -1.16
C THR A 103 14.75 -3.45 -0.74
N ILE A 104 15.13 -3.20 0.52
CA ILE A 104 15.35 -1.83 1.04
C ILE A 104 16.85 -1.63 1.18
N ASP A 105 17.40 -0.61 0.52
CA ASP A 105 18.83 -0.26 0.61
C ASP A 105 19.79 -1.45 0.38
N GLY A 106 19.40 -2.39 -0.49
CA GLY A 106 20.17 -3.60 -0.80
C GLY A 106 20.00 -4.75 0.20
N ALA A 107 19.17 -4.60 1.23
CA ALA A 107 18.76 -5.68 2.11
C ALA A 107 17.51 -6.38 1.56
N GLU A 108 17.64 -7.66 1.23
CA GLU A 108 16.51 -8.51 0.88
C GLU A 108 15.68 -8.84 2.12
N LEU A 109 14.44 -8.37 2.16
CA LEU A 109 13.49 -8.69 3.21
C LEU A 109 12.75 -9.95 2.81
N SER A 110 13.19 -11.10 3.33
CA SER A 110 12.51 -12.38 3.15
C SER A 110 11.81 -12.81 4.44
N LEU A 111 10.62 -13.40 4.30
CA LEU A 111 9.90 -13.97 5.41
C LEU A 111 10.56 -15.28 5.87
N ASP A 112 11.26 -15.23 6.99
CA ASP A 112 11.58 -16.44 7.72
C ASP A 112 10.31 -17.11 8.28
N GLU A 113 10.45 -18.33 8.81
CA GLU A 113 9.30 -19.07 9.34
C GLU A 113 8.55 -18.34 10.47
N ASN A 114 9.22 -17.50 11.26
CA ASN A 114 8.58 -16.79 12.37
C ASN A 114 7.82 -15.58 11.88
N LEU A 115 8.42 -14.77 11.00
CA LEU A 115 7.74 -13.65 10.37
C LEU A 115 6.53 -14.11 9.55
N LYS A 116 6.64 -15.27 8.89
CA LYS A 116 5.51 -15.89 8.19
C LYS A 116 4.36 -16.24 9.13
N LYS A 117 4.65 -16.69 10.36
CA LYS A 117 3.60 -16.98 11.35
C LYS A 117 2.89 -15.71 11.79
N ASP A 118 3.64 -14.63 12.00
CA ASP A 118 3.08 -13.33 12.35
C ASP A 118 2.20 -12.76 11.22
N ALA A 119 2.64 -12.86 9.96
CA ALA A 119 1.83 -12.46 8.80
C ALA A 119 0.51 -13.25 8.74
N ILE A 120 0.55 -14.58 8.91
CA ILE A 120 -0.66 -15.42 8.92
C ILE A 120 -1.59 -15.08 10.08
N TYR A 121 -1.05 -14.75 11.27
CA TYR A 121 -1.87 -14.27 12.38
C TYR A 121 -2.67 -13.02 12.00
N HIS A 122 -2.03 -12.08 11.31
CA HIS A 122 -2.66 -10.87 10.82
C HIS A 122 -3.72 -11.15 9.73
N LEU A 123 -3.46 -12.09 8.82
CA LEU A 123 -4.46 -12.56 7.86
C LEU A 123 -5.70 -13.17 8.55
N LEU A 124 -5.50 -14.02 9.56
CA LEU A 124 -6.60 -14.63 10.31
C LEU A 124 -7.43 -13.58 11.05
N GLN A 125 -6.77 -12.59 11.68
CA GLN A 125 -7.45 -11.46 12.30
C GLN A 125 -8.33 -10.72 11.30
N ALA A 126 -7.79 -10.36 10.13
CA ALA A 126 -8.54 -9.70 9.08
C ALA A 126 -9.76 -10.53 8.65
N TYR A 127 -9.58 -11.82 8.41
CA TYR A 127 -10.65 -12.74 8.01
C TYR A 127 -11.77 -12.88 9.05
N TYR A 128 -11.43 -13.00 10.33
CA TYR A 128 -12.44 -13.16 11.38
C TYR A 128 -13.19 -11.86 11.69
N LEU A 129 -12.59 -10.70 11.40
CA LEU A 129 -13.24 -9.39 11.51
C LEU A 129 -14.04 -9.02 10.27
N ASN A 130 -13.55 -9.38 9.09
CA ASN A 130 -14.16 -9.13 7.80
C ASN A 130 -13.80 -10.28 6.83
N LYS A 131 -14.72 -11.24 6.71
CA LYS A 131 -14.50 -12.45 5.91
C LYS A 131 -14.27 -12.17 4.44
N GLU A 132 -15.00 -11.21 3.89
CA GLU A 132 -14.96 -10.91 2.45
C GLU A 132 -13.57 -10.38 2.07
N LEU A 133 -13.06 -9.42 2.86
CA LEU A 133 -11.75 -8.78 2.67
C LEU A 133 -10.60 -9.77 2.48
N ALA A 134 -10.52 -10.80 3.32
CA ALA A 134 -9.38 -11.72 3.35
C ALA A 134 -9.68 -13.09 2.74
N SER A 135 -10.85 -13.28 2.13
CA SER A 135 -11.32 -14.60 1.71
C SER A 135 -10.44 -15.27 0.64
N GLU A 136 -9.90 -14.49 -0.29
CA GLU A 136 -9.05 -15.00 -1.38
C GLU A 136 -7.70 -15.47 -0.83
N GLU A 137 -7.04 -14.61 -0.06
CA GLU A 137 -5.77 -14.92 0.61
C GLU A 137 -5.87 -16.12 1.56
N ILE A 138 -6.99 -16.24 2.30
CA ILE A 138 -7.24 -17.42 3.14
C ILE A 138 -7.31 -18.70 2.31
N LYS A 139 -7.97 -18.67 1.14
CA LYS A 139 -8.04 -19.84 0.25
C LYS A 139 -6.67 -20.19 -0.29
N GLU A 140 -5.86 -19.21 -0.65
CA GLU A 140 -4.48 -19.40 -1.13
C GLU A 140 -3.59 -20.03 -0.04
N VAL A 141 -3.53 -19.40 1.13
CA VAL A 141 -2.66 -19.82 2.25
C VAL A 141 -3.06 -21.19 2.79
N PHE A 142 -4.36 -21.43 3.00
CA PHE A 142 -4.85 -22.68 3.57
C PHE A 142 -5.25 -23.73 2.53
N LYS A 143 -5.17 -23.42 1.22
CA LYS A 143 -5.47 -24.33 0.10
C LYS A 143 -6.81 -25.05 0.26
N ASN A 144 -7.86 -24.32 0.63
CA ASN A 144 -9.20 -24.84 0.92
C ASN A 144 -9.28 -25.88 2.05
N LYS A 145 -8.25 -26.01 2.89
CA LYS A 145 -8.32 -26.78 4.14
C LYS A 145 -9.08 -26.00 5.21
N ASN A 146 -9.33 -26.66 6.34
CA ASN A 146 -9.97 -26.02 7.47
C ASN A 146 -9.13 -24.86 7.99
N VAL A 147 -9.73 -23.67 8.08
CA VAL A 147 -9.08 -22.45 8.54
C VAL A 147 -9.10 -22.45 10.07
N PRO A 148 -7.94 -22.38 10.75
CA PRO A 148 -7.88 -22.45 12.20
C PRO A 148 -8.42 -21.16 12.82
N THR A 149 -9.08 -21.29 13.96
CA THR A 149 -9.35 -20.15 14.84
C THR A 149 -8.04 -19.52 15.33
N LEU A 150 -8.10 -18.28 15.79
CA LEU A 150 -6.93 -17.59 16.35
C LEU A 150 -6.33 -18.33 17.55
N GLU A 151 -7.16 -18.97 18.37
CA GLU A 151 -6.67 -19.75 19.53
C GLU A 151 -5.98 -21.04 19.09
N GLU A 152 -6.55 -21.76 18.12
CA GLU A 152 -5.91 -22.94 17.53
C GLU A 152 -4.60 -22.58 16.86
N TYR A 153 -4.57 -21.46 16.13
CA TYR A 153 -3.36 -20.98 15.46
C TYR A 153 -2.24 -20.67 16.46
N LYS A 154 -2.54 -19.98 17.56
CA LYS A 154 -1.58 -19.73 18.65
C LYS A 154 -0.99 -21.02 19.21
N LYS A 155 -1.84 -22.03 19.48
CA LYS A 155 -1.39 -23.35 19.95
C LYS A 155 -0.47 -24.05 18.95
N ILE A 156 -0.74 -23.95 17.65
CA ILE A 156 0.11 -24.50 16.59
C ILE A 156 1.50 -23.86 16.62
N VAL A 157 1.55 -22.53 16.68
CA VAL A 157 2.80 -21.76 16.73
C VAL A 157 3.61 -22.11 17.99
N ASP A 158 2.99 -22.11 19.17
CA ASP A 158 3.66 -22.38 20.45
C ASP A 158 4.23 -23.80 20.53
N ASN A 159 3.49 -24.80 20.02
CA ASN A 159 3.93 -26.19 20.03
C ASN A 159 5.03 -26.48 18.99
N GLY A 160 5.04 -25.77 17.86
CA GLY A 160 6.12 -25.83 16.87
C GLY A 160 7.44 -25.32 17.45
N THR A 161 7.39 -24.20 18.19
CA THR A 161 8.59 -23.59 18.80
C THR A 161 9.23 -24.47 19.88
N LYS A 162 8.42 -25.27 20.61
CA LYS A 162 8.93 -26.20 21.63
C LYS A 162 9.65 -27.43 21.07
N LYS A 163 9.39 -27.82 19.81
CA LYS A 163 10.06 -28.97 19.17
C LYS A 163 11.44 -28.64 18.61
N ASN A 164 11.74 -27.35 18.45
CA ASN A 164 12.98 -26.85 17.85
C ASN A 164 13.97 -26.32 18.90
N LYS A 165 13.72 -26.57 20.20
CA LYS A 165 14.63 -26.31 21.32
C LYS A 165 15.13 -27.63 21.89
#